data_AF-A0AAN0JR20-F1
#
_entry.id   AF-A0AAN0JR20-F1
#
_cell.length_a   1.000
_cell.length_b   1.000
_cell.length_c   1.000
_cell.angle_alpha   90.00
_cell.angle_beta   90.00
_cell.angle_gamma   90.00
#
_symmetry.space_group_name_H-M   'P 1'
#
loop_
_entity.id
_entity.type
_entity.pdbx_description
1 polymer ?
#
loop_
_entity_poly.entity_id
_entity_poly.type
_entity_poly.pdbx_seq_one_letter_code
_entity_poly.pdbx_strand_id
1 'polypeptide(L)'
;MTVPNEYPASHVQLEFKESNLPVNLYHIMKGQTVELLRQCIEPPIRRNPRPGPFVPRPSLQFITNYLVVDCLRSITTDSCPVCNKRALPTDPKDIINDEGHPQYVYRIYCGHLYHFQCIDSYMKTPPFTGDSLIISIIKLSLNGSYFYL
;
A
#
# COMPACT_ATOMS: atom_id res chain seq x y z
N MET A 1 -15.20 1.51 -13.01
CA MET A 1 -14.80 2.93 -13.02
C MET A 1 -15.56 3.59 -14.15
N THR A 2 -16.31 4.65 -13.87
CA THR A 2 -17.11 5.37 -14.86
C THR A 2 -16.60 6.80 -14.94
N VAL A 3 -16.14 7.20 -16.13
CA VAL A 3 -15.57 8.54 -16.37
C VAL A 3 -16.69 9.44 -16.89
N PRO A 4 -17.03 10.55 -16.20
CA PRO A 4 -18.02 11.50 -16.68
C PRO A 4 -17.50 12.32 -17.88
N ASN A 5 -18.40 12.83 -18.70
CA ASN A 5 -18.05 13.62 -19.89
C ASN A 5 -17.37 14.94 -19.51
N GLU A 6 -17.67 15.47 -18.33
CA GLU A 6 -17.15 16.74 -17.82
C GLU A 6 -15.78 16.59 -17.14
N TYR A 7 -15.20 15.38 -17.08
CA TYR A 7 -13.86 15.18 -16.52
C TYR A 7 -12.82 16.02 -17.29
N PRO A 8 -11.89 16.74 -16.63
CA PRO A 8 -11.55 16.69 -15.20
C PRO A 8 -12.27 17.71 -14.30
N ALA A 9 -13.36 18.33 -14.73
CA ALA A 9 -14.14 19.25 -13.89
C ALA A 9 -15.00 18.52 -12.83
N SER A 10 -15.28 17.23 -13.04
CA SER A 10 -16.06 16.39 -12.13
C SER A 10 -15.29 15.13 -11.72
N HIS A 11 -15.65 14.55 -10.57
CA HIS A 11 -15.02 13.32 -10.06
C HIS A 11 -15.41 12.09 -10.88
N VAL A 12 -14.42 11.20 -11.10
CA VAL A 12 -14.67 9.86 -11.60
C VAL A 12 -15.40 9.03 -10.55
N GLN A 13 -16.40 8.26 -10.98
CA GLN A 13 -17.13 7.37 -10.09
C GLN A 13 -16.44 6.00 -10.00
N LEU A 14 -16.18 5.57 -8.77
CA LEU A 14 -15.61 4.27 -8.46
C LEU A 14 -16.67 3.34 -7.88
N GLU A 15 -16.73 2.15 -8.45
CA GLU A 15 -17.49 1.03 -7.91
C GLU A 15 -16.48 -0.06 -7.56
N PHE A 16 -16.38 -0.38 -6.27
CA PHE A 16 -15.52 -1.45 -5.79
C PHE A 16 -16.35 -2.71 -5.62
N LYS A 17 -15.96 -3.77 -6.32
CA LYS A 17 -16.58 -5.09 -6.21
C LYS A 17 -15.91 -5.92 -5.13
N GLU A 18 -16.59 -6.97 -4.71
CA GLU A 18 -16.00 -7.97 -3.83
C GLU A 18 -14.74 -8.57 -4.48
N SER A 19 -13.77 -8.85 -3.64
CA SER A 19 -12.44 -9.31 -4.02
C SER A 19 -12.04 -10.46 -3.11
N ASN A 20 -11.32 -11.42 -3.67
CA ASN A 20 -10.68 -12.50 -2.92
C ASN A 20 -9.31 -12.10 -2.34
N LEU A 21 -8.86 -10.86 -2.56
CA LEU A 21 -7.63 -10.35 -1.96
C LEU A 21 -7.74 -10.30 -0.42
N PRO A 22 -6.62 -10.51 0.30
CA PRO A 22 -6.56 -10.24 1.73
C PRO A 22 -7.04 -8.82 2.06
N VAL A 23 -7.79 -8.69 3.15
CA VAL A 23 -8.50 -7.46 3.53
C VAL A 23 -7.56 -6.25 3.60
N ASN A 24 -6.36 -6.44 4.13
CA ASN A 24 -5.35 -5.39 4.21
C ASN A 24 -4.90 -4.88 2.82
N LEU A 25 -4.69 -5.76 1.84
CA LEU A 25 -4.30 -5.41 0.48
C LEU A 25 -5.44 -4.70 -0.24
N TYR A 26 -6.66 -5.20 -0.06
CA TYR A 26 -7.85 -4.60 -0.62
C TYR A 26 -8.07 -3.17 -0.09
N HIS A 27 -7.93 -2.95 1.22
CA HIS A 27 -8.03 -1.62 1.83
C HIS A 27 -6.97 -0.66 1.34
N ILE A 28 -5.71 -1.10 1.23
CA ILE A 28 -4.62 -0.26 0.70
C ILE A 28 -4.91 0.13 -0.75
N MET A 29 -5.26 -0.84 -1.59
CA MET A 29 -5.61 -0.59 -2.99
C MET A 29 -6.77 0.41 -3.12
N LYS A 30 -7.86 0.18 -2.36
CA LYS A 30 -9.04 1.04 -2.37
C LYS A 30 -8.69 2.46 -1.92
N GLY A 31 -8.01 2.59 -0.79
CA GLY A 31 -7.63 3.90 -0.22
C GLY A 31 -6.69 4.68 -1.12
N GLN A 32 -5.65 4.03 -1.65
CA GLN A 32 -4.72 4.67 -2.58
C GLN A 32 -5.43 5.07 -3.88
N THR A 33 -6.29 4.22 -4.45
CA THR A 33 -7.03 4.56 -5.68
C THR A 33 -7.92 5.79 -5.50
N VAL A 34 -8.66 5.88 -4.39
CA VAL A 34 -9.50 7.04 -4.07
C VAL A 34 -8.65 8.31 -3.94
N GLU A 35 -7.52 8.25 -3.23
CA GLU A 35 -6.66 9.42 -3.05
C GLU A 35 -6.00 9.86 -4.37
N LEU A 36 -5.54 8.92 -5.21
CA LEU A 36 -4.96 9.26 -6.50
C LEU A 36 -5.98 9.93 -7.43
N LEU A 37 -7.23 9.48 -7.40
CA LEU A 37 -8.32 10.11 -8.14
C LEU A 37 -8.69 11.49 -7.61
N ARG A 38 -8.70 11.65 -6.28
CA ARG A 38 -8.92 12.96 -5.66
C ARG A 38 -7.84 13.96 -6.12
N GLN A 39 -6.57 13.55 -6.13
CA GLN A 39 -5.44 14.38 -6.56
C GLN A 39 -5.47 14.78 -8.04
N CYS A 40 -6.27 14.11 -8.88
CA CYS A 40 -6.45 14.53 -10.26
C CYS A 40 -7.24 15.83 -10.39
N ILE A 41 -8.11 16.16 -9.44
CA ILE A 41 -9.02 17.32 -9.57
C ILE A 41 -9.02 18.24 -8.35
N GLU A 42 -8.48 17.78 -7.23
CA GLU A 42 -8.27 18.56 -6.02
C GLU A 42 -6.79 18.71 -5.70
N PRO A 43 -6.39 19.83 -5.08
CA PRO A 43 -5.02 20.01 -4.63
C PRO A 43 -4.62 18.97 -3.57
N PRO A 44 -3.30 18.68 -3.43
CA PRO A 44 -2.79 17.85 -2.35
C PRO A 44 -3.18 18.40 -0.97
N ILE A 45 -3.60 17.51 -0.05
CA ILE A 45 -3.98 17.90 1.32
C ILE A 45 -2.80 18.58 2.03
N ARG A 46 -1.59 18.02 1.87
CA ARG A 46 -0.36 18.62 2.36
C ARG A 46 0.15 19.62 1.34
N ARG A 47 0.02 20.90 1.67
CA ARG A 47 0.46 22.01 0.81
C ARG A 47 1.96 22.22 0.95
N ASN A 48 2.66 22.31 -0.18
CA ASN A 48 4.05 22.74 -0.22
C ASN A 48 4.12 24.24 0.18
N PRO A 49 5.14 24.73 0.93
CA PRO A 49 5.21 26.15 1.33
C PRO A 49 5.29 27.14 0.16
N ARG A 50 5.69 26.69 -1.02
CA ARG A 50 5.71 27.49 -2.26
C ARG A 50 5.00 26.73 -3.39
N PRO A 51 3.67 26.58 -3.34
CA PRO A 51 2.96 25.85 -4.37
C PRO A 51 2.78 26.74 -5.60
N GLY A 52 2.99 26.18 -6.79
CA GLY A 52 2.40 26.74 -8.01
C GLY A 52 0.87 26.59 -8.00
N PRO A 53 0.16 27.23 -8.93
CA PRO A 53 -1.28 27.02 -9.08
C PRO A 53 -1.57 25.55 -9.38
N PHE A 54 -2.58 24.99 -8.73
CA PHE A 54 -3.03 23.63 -9.01
C PHE A 54 -3.72 23.58 -10.37
N VAL A 55 -3.39 22.58 -11.18
CA VAL A 55 -3.99 22.34 -12.49
C VAL A 55 -4.58 20.92 -12.49
N PRO A 56 -5.89 20.76 -12.72
CA PRO A 56 -6.52 19.45 -12.84
C PRO A 56 -5.85 18.60 -13.93
N ARG A 57 -5.71 17.30 -13.68
CA ARG A 57 -5.06 16.35 -14.56
C ARG A 57 -6.10 15.65 -15.46
N PRO A 58 -6.14 15.93 -16.78
CA PRO A 58 -7.10 15.31 -17.68
C PRO A 58 -6.78 13.84 -18.01
N SER A 59 -5.58 13.36 -17.69
CA SER A 59 -5.20 11.97 -17.93
C SER A 59 -5.41 11.11 -16.68
N LEU A 60 -6.07 9.96 -16.87
CA LEU A 60 -6.21 8.91 -15.86
C LEU A 60 -5.10 7.84 -15.95
N GLN A 61 -4.15 8.01 -16.88
CA GLN A 61 -3.08 7.02 -17.12
C GLN A 61 -2.31 6.66 -15.85
N PHE A 62 -2.07 7.64 -14.99
CA PHE A 62 -1.36 7.43 -13.73
C PHE A 62 -2.10 6.47 -12.80
N ILE A 63 -3.43 6.58 -12.72
CA ILE A 63 -4.26 5.69 -11.90
C ILE A 63 -4.37 4.31 -12.53
N THR A 64 -4.52 4.23 -13.86
CA THR A 64 -4.54 2.94 -14.55
C THR A 64 -3.21 2.21 -14.42
N ASN A 65 -2.09 2.94 -14.46
CA ASN A 65 -0.77 2.36 -14.20
C ASN A 65 -0.68 1.81 -12.78
N TYR A 66 -1.13 2.56 -11.78
CA TYR A 66 -1.16 2.08 -10.41
C TYR A 66 -2.00 0.79 -10.26
N LEU A 67 -3.21 0.77 -10.84
CA LEU A 67 -4.10 -0.40 -10.75
C LEU A 67 -3.53 -1.63 -11.47
N VAL A 68 -2.94 -1.44 -12.65
CA VAL A 68 -2.45 -2.57 -13.46
C VAL A 68 -1.06 -3.03 -13.01
N VAL A 69 -0.14 -2.11 -12.78
CA VAL A 69 1.27 -2.41 -12.50
C VAL A 69 1.49 -2.64 -11.01
N ASP A 70 1.12 -1.67 -10.18
CA ASP A 70 1.43 -1.70 -8.75
C ASP A 70 0.47 -2.58 -7.95
N CYS A 71 -0.78 -2.72 -8.41
CA CYS A 71 -1.75 -3.62 -7.79
C CYS A 71 -1.76 -4.97 -8.49
N LEU A 72 -2.37 -5.11 -9.67
CA LEU A 72 -2.61 -6.43 -10.26
C LEU A 72 -1.32 -7.22 -10.54
N ARG A 73 -0.32 -6.60 -11.17
CA ARG A 73 0.92 -7.30 -11.51
C ARG A 73 1.78 -7.53 -10.28
N SER A 74 2.20 -6.47 -9.59
CA SER A 74 3.09 -6.58 -8.41
C SER A 74 2.48 -7.50 -7.34
N ILE A 75 1.23 -7.30 -6.92
CA ILE A 75 0.64 -8.11 -5.83
C ILE A 75 0.62 -9.60 -6.18
N THR A 76 0.37 -9.95 -7.44
CA THR A 76 0.31 -11.36 -7.86
C THR A 76 1.68 -11.97 -8.12
N THR A 77 2.69 -11.20 -8.55
CA THR A 77 4.01 -11.73 -8.90
C THR A 77 5.07 -11.58 -7.82
N ASP A 78 4.84 -10.72 -6.83
CA ASP A 78 5.86 -10.39 -5.83
C ASP A 78 6.17 -11.57 -4.92
N SER A 79 7.45 -11.67 -4.58
CA SER A 79 7.98 -12.65 -3.66
C SER A 79 8.17 -12.04 -2.27
N CYS A 80 7.95 -12.84 -1.24
CA CYS A 80 8.26 -12.48 0.12
C CYS A 80 9.79 -12.30 0.29
N PRO A 81 10.29 -11.14 0.74
CA PRO A 81 11.73 -10.89 0.87
C PRO A 81 12.47 -11.80 1.86
N VAL A 82 11.74 -12.44 2.79
CA VAL A 82 12.34 -13.30 3.82
C VAL A 82 12.55 -14.73 3.32
N CYS A 83 11.56 -15.31 2.64
CA CYS A 83 11.61 -16.70 2.20
C CYS A 83 11.79 -16.86 0.68
N ASN A 84 11.78 -15.76 -0.09
CA ASN A 84 11.88 -15.69 -1.54
C ASN A 84 10.84 -16.50 -2.33
N LYS A 85 9.75 -16.93 -1.68
CA LYS A 85 8.59 -17.56 -2.33
C LYS A 85 7.56 -16.50 -2.70
N ARG A 86 6.73 -16.77 -3.71
CA ARG A 86 5.58 -15.90 -4.05
C ARG A 86 4.76 -15.62 -2.80
N ALA A 87 4.43 -14.35 -2.60
CA ALA A 87 3.66 -13.94 -1.43
C ALA A 87 2.22 -14.45 -1.50
N LEU A 88 1.58 -14.31 -2.68
CA LEU A 88 0.28 -14.90 -2.93
C LEU A 88 0.39 -16.25 -3.65
N PRO A 89 -0.58 -17.16 -3.41
CA PRO A 89 -0.68 -18.42 -4.13
C PRO A 89 -0.93 -18.21 -5.63
N THR A 90 -0.64 -19.23 -6.43
CA THR A 90 -0.83 -19.18 -7.88
C THR A 90 -2.31 -19.23 -8.25
N ASP A 91 -3.09 -20.06 -7.56
CA ASP A 91 -4.55 -20.09 -7.70
C ASP A 91 -5.17 -19.05 -6.75
N PRO A 92 -5.94 -18.08 -7.27
CA PRO A 92 -6.63 -17.09 -6.43
C PRO A 92 -7.64 -17.68 -5.45
N LYS A 93 -8.06 -18.95 -5.61
CA LYS A 93 -8.95 -19.65 -4.66
C LYS A 93 -8.24 -20.06 -3.37
N ASP A 94 -6.93 -20.22 -3.42
CA ASP A 94 -6.12 -20.63 -2.27
C ASP A 94 -5.70 -19.44 -1.40
N ILE A 95 -6.18 -18.23 -1.71
CA ILE A 95 -5.86 -17.03 -0.93
C ILE A 95 -6.42 -17.16 0.47
N ILE A 96 -5.56 -16.92 1.44
CA ILE A 96 -5.86 -17.04 2.85
C ILE A 96 -6.27 -15.68 3.39
N ASN A 97 -7.49 -15.61 3.93
CA ASN A 97 -8.07 -14.40 4.51
C ASN A 97 -8.09 -14.39 6.05
N ASP A 98 -7.59 -15.45 6.68
CA ASP A 98 -7.40 -15.53 8.13
C ASP A 98 -6.08 -14.85 8.51
N GLU A 99 -6.15 -13.72 9.23
CA GLU A 99 -4.99 -12.94 9.65
C GLU A 99 -4.04 -13.71 10.58
N GLY A 100 -4.55 -14.71 11.30
CA GLY A 100 -3.73 -15.56 12.17
C GLY A 100 -2.93 -16.63 11.43
N HIS A 101 -3.23 -16.87 10.16
CA HIS A 101 -2.62 -17.96 9.41
C HIS A 101 -1.15 -17.63 9.03
N PRO A 102 -0.19 -18.57 9.16
CA PRO A 102 1.23 -18.34 8.86
C PRO A 102 1.53 -17.76 7.46
N GLN A 103 0.73 -18.16 6.47
CA GLN A 103 0.83 -17.73 5.08
C GLN A 103 -0.07 -16.53 4.72
N TYR A 104 -0.78 -15.94 5.69
CA TYR A 104 -1.49 -14.68 5.45
C TYR A 104 -0.52 -13.60 4.99
N VAL A 105 -0.92 -12.77 4.04
CA VAL A 105 -0.01 -11.81 3.41
C VAL A 105 -0.21 -10.41 3.98
N TYR A 106 0.88 -9.80 4.43
CA TYR A 106 0.95 -8.40 4.84
C TYR A 106 1.72 -7.56 3.85
N ARG A 107 1.17 -6.38 3.50
CA ARG A 107 1.92 -5.31 2.86
C ARG A 107 2.32 -4.30 3.92
N ILE A 108 3.62 -4.16 4.15
CA ILE A 108 4.17 -3.16 5.07
C ILE A 108 4.40 -1.83 4.33
N TYR A 109 4.68 -0.76 5.07
CA TYR A 109 4.78 0.60 4.53
C TYR A 109 5.78 0.78 3.38
N CYS A 110 6.85 -0.04 3.33
CA CYS A 110 7.81 -0.01 2.23
C CYS A 110 7.28 -0.62 0.92
N GLY A 111 6.03 -1.10 0.90
CA GLY A 111 5.33 -1.57 -0.30
C GLY A 111 5.48 -3.07 -0.58
N HIS A 112 6.42 -3.76 0.06
CA HIS A 112 6.67 -5.19 -0.13
C HIS A 112 5.67 -6.08 0.61
N LEU A 113 5.43 -7.26 0.04
CA LEU A 113 4.55 -8.30 0.60
C LEU A 113 5.34 -9.31 1.43
N TYR A 114 4.81 -9.71 2.59
CA TYR A 114 5.40 -10.70 3.47
C TYR A 114 4.35 -11.71 3.92
N HIS A 115 4.74 -12.97 4.07
CA HIS A 115 3.94 -13.93 4.84
C HIS A 115 3.97 -13.53 6.31
N PHE A 116 2.86 -13.69 7.03
CA PHE A 116 2.71 -13.34 8.44
C PHE A 116 3.79 -13.99 9.29
N GLN A 117 4.02 -15.29 9.15
CA GLN A 117 5.07 -15.99 9.90
C GLN A 117 6.47 -15.47 9.56
N CYS A 118 6.71 -15.11 8.30
CA CYS A 118 8.00 -14.59 7.86
C CYS A 118 8.30 -13.22 8.48
N ILE A 119 7.34 -12.29 8.45
CA ILE A 119 7.53 -10.97 9.06
C ILE A 119 7.56 -11.06 10.58
N ASP A 120 6.73 -11.89 11.19
CA ASP A 120 6.73 -12.11 12.64
C ASP A 120 8.08 -12.64 13.12
N SER A 121 8.62 -13.65 12.42
CA SER A 121 9.95 -14.18 12.69
C SER A 121 11.02 -13.12 12.45
N TYR A 122 10.99 -12.41 11.32
CA TYR A 122 11.97 -11.39 10.98
C TYR A 122 12.03 -10.24 12.00
N MET A 123 10.87 -9.77 12.50
CA MET A 123 10.80 -8.71 13.49
C MET A 123 11.24 -9.16 14.90
N LYS A 124 11.14 -10.46 15.19
CA LYS A 124 11.58 -11.08 16.47
C LYS A 124 13.03 -11.58 16.43
N THR A 125 13.59 -11.79 15.24
CA THR A 125 14.95 -12.32 15.09
C THR A 125 15.92 -11.14 14.91
N PRO A 126 16.80 -10.86 15.87
CA PRO A 126 17.75 -9.77 15.76
C PRO A 126 18.69 -10.00 14.55
N PRO A 127 19.07 -8.90 13.87
CA PRO A 127 20.48 -8.58 13.84
C PRO A 127 20.64 -7.25 14.57
N PHE A 128 20.88 -7.29 15.88
CA PHE A 128 21.55 -6.19 16.57
C PHE A 128 23.07 -6.36 16.53
N THR A 129 23.57 -7.26 15.70
CA THR A 129 24.99 -7.51 15.49
C THR A 129 25.47 -6.66 14.31
N GLY A 130 25.84 -5.42 14.60
CA GLY A 130 26.48 -4.52 13.66
C GLY A 130 26.33 -3.06 14.06
N ASP A 131 27.43 -2.43 14.47
CA ASP A 131 27.53 -1.04 14.91
C ASP A 131 27.22 -0.05 13.77
N SER A 132 25.95 0.12 13.43
CA SER A 132 25.52 1.06 12.39
C SER A 132 24.18 1.69 12.72
N LEU A 133 24.20 2.60 13.69
CA LEU A 133 23.50 3.91 13.77
C LEU A 133 22.06 4.10 13.24
N ILE A 134 21.24 3.07 13.02
CA ILE A 134 19.81 3.23 12.61
C ILE A 134 18.83 2.95 13.78
N ILE A 135 19.33 2.57 14.96
CA ILE A 135 18.49 2.15 16.11
C ILE A 135 18.14 3.29 17.10
N SER A 136 18.57 4.53 16.87
CA SER A 136 18.18 5.64 17.75
C SER A 136 16.74 6.14 17.54
N ILE A 137 16.07 5.77 16.43
CA ILE A 137 14.73 6.30 16.11
C ILE A 137 13.59 5.40 16.61
N ILE A 138 13.76 4.08 16.67
CA ILE A 138 12.62 3.16 16.89
C ILE A 138 12.42 2.79 18.38
N LYS A 139 13.45 2.88 19.23
CA LYS A 139 13.34 2.55 20.66
C LYS A 139 12.56 3.56 21.51
N LEU A 140 12.18 4.72 20.96
CA LEU A 140 11.44 5.74 21.69
C LEU A 140 9.91 5.56 21.64
N SER A 141 9.36 4.72 20.76
CA SER A 141 7.90 4.67 20.55
C SER A 141 7.17 3.61 21.38
N LEU A 142 7.87 2.67 22.04
CA LEU A 142 7.23 1.62 22.85
C LEU A 142 7.21 1.92 24.36
N ASN A 143 7.88 3.00 24.80
CA ASN A 143 7.88 3.44 26.21
C ASN A 143 7.20 4.80 26.39
N GLY A 144 6.00 4.96 25.84
CA GLY A 144 5.01 5.90 26.36
C GLY A 144 5.46 7.35 26.58
N SER A 145 6.09 7.98 25.59
CA SER A 145 6.34 9.42 25.61
C SER A 145 5.74 10.06 24.36
N TYR A 146 4.57 10.69 24.54
CA TYR A 146 3.95 11.56 23.55
C TYR A 146 4.93 12.66 23.16
N PHE A 147 5.30 12.74 21.88
CA PHE A 147 5.81 13.97 21.29
C PHE A 147 5.05 14.25 19.99
N TYR A 148 4.29 15.35 20.05
CA TYR A 148 3.70 16.02 18.90
C TYR A 148 4.80 16.52 17.97
N LEU A 149 4.65 16.25 16.67
CA LEU A 149 4.94 17.19 15.58
C LEU A 149 3.90 17.00 14.48
#